data_AF-A0A2D7IIK0-F1
#
_entry.id   AF-A0A2D7IIK0-F1
#
_cell.length_a   1.000
_cell.length_b   1.000
_cell.length_c   1.000
_cell.angle_alpha   90.00
_cell.angle_beta   90.00
_cell.angle_gamma   90.00
#
_symmetry.space_group_name_H-M   'P 1'
#
loop_
_entity.id
_entity.type
_entity.pdbx_description
1 polymer ?
#
loop_
_entity_poly.entity_id
_entity_poly.type
_entity_poly.pdbx_seq_one_letter_code
_entity_poly.pdbx_strand_id
1 'polypeptide(L)'
;MNEIFKKLGEKFPFLSLIRKGDLEFVGIVQNQDQNVISFYDYGKITEKKDKDRFLGLGEQWWWESNRKLPINIFIKNDFKYFRYTLTTLSGKDVQVAHGPTVRLDEIAKKRVKRRTIQLMRKPS
;
A
#
# COMPACT_ATOMS: atom_id res chain seq x y z
N MET A 1 12.24 -20.34 -3.83
CA MET A 1 11.19 -19.41 -3.37
C MET A 1 11.57 -19.04 -1.94
N ASN A 2 12.00 -17.80 -1.70
CA ASN A 2 12.66 -17.39 -0.45
C ASN A 2 11.67 -17.50 0.73
N GLU A 3 11.81 -18.53 1.57
CA GLU A 3 10.97 -18.79 2.76
C GLU A 3 10.84 -17.58 3.70
N ILE A 4 11.86 -16.71 3.70
CA ILE A 4 11.89 -15.46 4.45
C ILE A 4 10.69 -14.57 4.08
N PHE A 5 10.35 -14.45 2.79
CA PHE A 5 9.22 -13.63 2.36
C PHE A 5 7.89 -14.26 2.69
N LYS A 6 7.80 -15.58 2.76
CA LYS A 6 6.58 -16.27 3.20
C LYS A 6 6.28 -15.91 4.65
N LYS A 7 7.27 -16.02 5.53
CA LYS A 7 7.16 -15.61 6.95
C LYS A 7 6.91 -14.10 7.11
N LEU A 8 7.54 -13.27 6.28
CA LEU A 8 7.33 -11.82 6.31
C LEU A 8 5.92 -11.45 5.84
N GLY A 9 5.39 -12.11 4.82
CA GLY A 9 4.03 -11.90 4.32
C GLY A 9 2.96 -12.36 5.30
N GLU A 10 3.21 -13.41 6.08
CA GLU A 10 2.32 -13.83 7.18
C GLU A 10 2.25 -12.77 8.28
N LYS A 11 3.39 -12.16 8.64
CA LYS A 11 3.45 -11.13 9.69
C LYS A 11 3.02 -9.74 9.21
N PHE A 12 3.36 -9.38 7.98
CA PHE A 12 3.14 -8.07 7.38
C PHE A 12 2.52 -8.23 5.99
N PRO A 13 1.23 -8.60 5.90
CA PRO A 13 0.57 -8.93 4.63
C PRO A 13 0.42 -7.74 3.68
N PHE A 14 0.67 -6.53 4.16
CA PHE A 14 0.62 -5.28 3.39
C PHE A 14 1.94 -4.95 2.67
N LEU A 15 3.04 -5.66 2.98
CA LEU A 15 4.31 -5.49 2.30
C LEU A 15 4.36 -6.29 1.00
N SER A 16 4.98 -5.70 -0.01
CA SER A 16 5.16 -6.29 -1.33
C SER A 16 6.62 -6.38 -1.71
N LEU A 17 6.98 -7.48 -2.36
CA LEU A 17 8.28 -7.68 -3.01
C LEU A 17 8.14 -7.25 -4.48
N ILE A 18 8.88 -6.21 -4.86
CA ILE A 18 8.88 -5.65 -6.20
C ILE A 18 10.24 -5.94 -6.84
N ARG A 19 10.24 -6.47 -8.06
CA ARG A 19 11.43 -6.82 -8.83
C ARG A 19 11.51 -5.98 -10.09
N LYS A 20 12.70 -5.45 -10.40
CA LYS A 20 13.00 -4.76 -11.66
C LYS A 20 14.36 -5.20 -12.17
N GLY A 21 14.38 -6.13 -13.12
CA GLY A 21 15.61 -6.85 -13.48
C GLY A 21 16.17 -7.57 -12.25
N ASP A 22 17.45 -7.32 -11.93
CA ASP A 22 18.14 -7.91 -10.78
C ASP A 22 17.89 -7.16 -9.45
N LEU A 23 17.16 -6.04 -9.48
CA LEU A 23 16.88 -5.26 -8.28
C LEU A 23 15.61 -5.75 -7.59
N GLU A 24 15.72 -5.99 -6.27
CA GLU A 24 14.60 -6.33 -5.40
C GLU A 24 14.33 -5.19 -4.42
N PHE A 25 13.05 -4.84 -4.25
CA PHE A 25 12.57 -3.83 -3.32
C PHE A 25 11.48 -4.41 -2.44
N VAL A 26 11.43 -3.97 -1.19
CA VAL A 26 10.36 -4.32 -0.24
C VAL A 26 9.66 -3.04 0.19
N GLY A 27 8.34 -3.01 0.10
CA GLY A 27 7.61 -1.80 0.43
C GLY A 27 6.10 -1.91 0.31
N ILE A 28 5.42 -0.80 0.59
CA ILE A 28 3.96 -0.71 0.44
C ILE A 28 3.66 -0.10 -0.93
N VAL A 29 2.97 -0.87 -1.79
CA VAL A 29 2.55 -0.37 -3.11
C VAL A 29 1.48 0.70 -2.93
N GLN A 30 1.78 1.90 -3.43
CA GLN A 30 0.87 3.04 -3.40
C GLN A 30 -0.06 3.02 -4.62
N ASN A 31 0.50 2.78 -5.81
CA ASN A 31 -0.25 2.65 -7.06
C ASN A 31 0.54 1.79 -8.04
N GLN A 32 -0.16 0.97 -8.81
CA GLN A 32 0.36 0.30 -9.99
C GLN A 32 -0.61 0.47 -11.15
N ASP A 33 -0.11 0.99 -12.26
CA ASP A 33 -0.83 1.00 -13.53
C ASP A 33 0.00 0.29 -14.61
N GLN A 34 -0.38 0.45 -15.88
CA GLN A 34 0.30 -0.20 -17.00
C GLN A 34 1.70 0.36 -17.26
N ASN A 35 1.94 1.63 -16.91
CA ASN A 35 3.13 2.37 -17.28
C ASN A 35 4.08 2.61 -16.10
N VAL A 36 3.57 2.64 -14.88
CA VAL A 36 4.35 2.92 -13.67
C VAL A 36 3.89 2.09 -12.47
N ILE A 37 4.84 1.83 -11.58
CA ILE A 37 4.56 1.45 -10.19
C ILE A 37 5.13 2.51 -9.27
N SER A 38 4.37 2.88 -8.25
CA SER A 38 4.81 3.76 -7.17
C SER A 38 4.61 3.05 -5.83
N PHE A 39 5.64 3.03 -5.01
CA PHE A 39 5.64 2.36 -3.72
C PHE A 39 6.52 3.09 -2.71
N TYR A 40 6.23 2.89 -1.44
CA TYR A 40 7.06 3.38 -0.35
C TYR A 40 8.09 2.32 0.00
N ASP A 41 9.36 2.60 -0.31
CA ASP A 41 10.47 1.67 -0.14
C ASP A 41 10.88 1.58 1.33
N TYR A 42 10.63 0.42 1.94
CA TYR A 42 10.99 0.16 3.33
C TYR A 42 12.52 0.12 3.52
N GLY A 43 13.28 -0.24 2.49
CA GLY A 43 14.74 -0.28 2.51
C GLY A 43 15.38 1.10 2.64
N LYS A 44 14.66 2.17 2.25
CA LYS A 44 15.14 3.56 2.36
C LYS A 44 14.98 4.16 3.76
N ILE A 45 14.28 3.49 4.67
CA ILE A 45 14.13 3.93 6.06
C ILE A 45 15.38 3.49 6.83
N THR A 46 16.11 4.43 7.43
CA THR A 46 17.34 4.16 8.17
C THR A 46 17.06 3.87 9.64
N GLU A 47 16.25 4.72 10.27
CA GLU A 47 15.98 4.68 11.70
C GLU A 47 15.05 3.52 12.08
N LYS A 48 15.43 2.75 13.11
CA LYS A 48 14.60 1.64 13.60
C LYS A 48 13.22 2.11 14.07
N LYS A 49 13.17 3.25 14.77
CA LYS A 49 11.90 3.84 15.24
C LYS A 49 10.96 4.13 14.07
N ASP A 50 11.50 4.61 12.95
CA ASP A 50 10.70 4.93 11.78
C ASP A 50 10.28 3.69 11.00
N LYS A 51 11.10 2.63 11.02
CA LYS A 51 10.70 1.31 10.52
C LYS A 51 9.52 0.74 11.30
N ASP A 52 9.60 0.78 12.62
CA ASP A 52 8.52 0.30 13.50
C ASP A 52 7.25 1.14 13.28
N ARG A 53 7.37 2.47 13.15
CA ARG A 53 6.25 3.36 12.81
C ARG A 53 5.64 3.06 11.44
N PHE A 54 6.48 2.83 10.43
CA PHE A 54 6.03 2.50 9.08
C PHE A 54 5.20 1.21 9.06
N LEU A 55 5.67 0.17 9.77
CA LEU A 55 4.95 -1.09 9.89
C LEU A 55 3.63 -0.93 10.65
N GLY A 56 3.61 -0.15 11.73
CA GLY A 56 2.38 0.13 12.48
C GLY A 56 1.32 0.87 11.64
N LEU A 57 1.72 1.89 10.87
CA LEU A 57 0.80 2.57 9.95
C LEU A 57 0.34 1.66 8.81
N GLY A 58 1.22 0.77 8.33
CA GLY A 58 0.87 -0.26 7.34
C GLY A 58 -0.18 -1.24 7.86
N GLU A 59 -0.03 -1.69 9.12
CA GLU A 59 -0.99 -2.57 9.79
C GLU A 59 -2.35 -1.88 9.98
N GLN A 60 -2.36 -0.65 10.49
CA GLN A 60 -3.57 0.16 10.62
C GLN A 60 -4.28 0.28 9.26
N TRP A 61 -3.55 0.66 8.21
CA TRP A 61 -4.11 0.76 6.86
C TRP A 61 -4.66 -0.57 6.36
N TRP A 62 -3.95 -1.68 6.58
CA TRP A 62 -4.34 -2.99 6.08
C TRP A 62 -5.65 -3.52 6.68
N TRP A 63 -5.88 -3.27 7.98
CA TRP A 63 -7.03 -3.77 8.71
C TRP A 63 -8.21 -2.81 8.73
N GLU A 64 -7.97 -1.49 8.71
CA GLU A 64 -9.03 -0.48 8.81
C GLU A 64 -9.49 0.04 7.45
N SER A 65 -8.70 -0.15 6.39
CA SER A 65 -9.11 0.22 5.05
C SER A 65 -9.84 -0.92 4.32
N ASN A 66 -10.54 -0.57 3.24
CA ASN A 66 -11.08 -1.54 2.30
C ASN A 66 -10.02 -2.19 1.39
N ARG A 67 -8.72 -1.96 1.65
CA ARG A 67 -7.54 -2.42 0.89
C ARG A 67 -7.51 -1.98 -0.57
N LYS A 68 -8.37 -1.04 -0.95
CA LYS A 68 -8.42 -0.44 -2.30
C LYS A 68 -7.94 1.00 -2.29
N LEU A 69 -8.06 1.69 -1.17
CA LEU A 69 -7.56 3.05 -1.03
C LEU A 69 -6.05 3.00 -0.74
N PRO A 70 -5.22 3.74 -1.50
CA PRO A 70 -3.79 3.87 -1.18
C PRO A 70 -3.54 4.38 0.23
N ILE A 71 -2.50 3.87 0.88
CA ILE A 71 -2.13 4.23 2.27
C ILE A 71 -1.97 5.74 2.47
N ASN A 72 -1.39 6.44 1.49
CA ASN A 72 -1.15 7.88 1.54
C ASN A 72 -2.41 8.73 1.37
N ILE A 73 -3.52 8.12 0.94
CA ILE A 73 -4.84 8.75 0.93
C ILE A 73 -5.59 8.41 2.23
N PHE A 74 -5.54 7.15 2.69
CA PHE A 74 -6.22 6.72 3.91
C PHE A 74 -5.65 7.39 5.17
N ILE A 75 -4.33 7.42 5.35
CA ILE A 75 -3.64 7.97 6.53
C ILE A 75 -2.70 9.12 6.12
N LYS A 76 -3.22 10.07 5.32
CA LYS A 76 -2.41 11.10 4.65
C LYS A 76 -1.45 11.87 5.56
N ASN A 77 -1.93 12.32 6.73
CA ASN A 77 -1.15 13.20 7.60
C ASN A 77 0.02 12.46 8.26
N ASP A 78 -0.23 11.27 8.79
CA ASP A 78 0.82 10.48 9.44
C ASP A 78 1.80 9.90 8.42
N PHE A 79 1.27 9.47 7.27
CA PHE A 79 2.09 8.84 6.23
C PHE A 79 2.90 9.84 5.40
N LYS A 80 2.58 11.14 5.46
CA LYS A 80 3.36 12.21 4.80
C LYS A 80 4.83 12.19 5.21
N TYR A 81 5.13 11.77 6.43
CA TYR A 81 6.50 11.62 6.94
C TYR A 81 7.37 10.72 6.04
N PHE A 82 6.79 9.66 5.48
CA PHE A 82 7.50 8.70 4.63
C PHE A 82 7.57 9.09 3.15
N ARG A 83 7.21 10.33 2.78
CA ARG A 83 7.26 10.77 1.38
C ARG A 83 8.65 10.63 0.75
N TYR A 84 9.72 10.75 1.55
CA TYR A 84 11.09 10.61 1.07
C TYR A 84 11.43 9.19 0.58
N THR A 85 10.66 8.16 0.98
CA THR A 85 10.86 6.78 0.54
C THR A 85 10.06 6.43 -0.72
N LEU A 86 9.18 7.34 -1.17
CA LEU A 86 8.36 7.12 -2.36
C LEU A 86 9.26 6.93 -3.58
N THR A 87 9.15 5.75 -4.18
CA THR A 87 9.93 5.34 -5.34
C THR A 87 8.96 5.02 -6.46
N THR A 88 9.21 5.62 -7.63
CA THR A 88 8.44 5.38 -8.84
C THR A 88 9.34 4.73 -9.88
N LEU A 89 8.90 3.61 -10.42
CA LEU A 89 9.58 2.89 -11.49
C LEU A 89 8.69 2.84 -12.72
N SER A 90 9.30 2.86 -13.90
CA SER A 90 8.59 2.47 -15.13
C SER A 90 8.11 1.03 -14.98
N GLY A 91 6.87 0.75 -15.39
CA GLY A 91 6.24 -0.56 -15.34
C GLY A 91 6.86 -1.59 -16.29
N LYS A 92 7.68 -1.15 -17.25
CA LYS A 92 8.43 -2.06 -18.11
C LYS A 92 9.40 -2.90 -17.26
N ASP A 93 9.32 -4.21 -17.41
CA ASP A 93 10.15 -5.20 -16.71
C ASP A 93 10.03 -5.14 -15.17
N VAL A 94 8.91 -4.61 -14.66
CA VAL A 94 8.60 -4.62 -13.22
C VAL A 94 7.59 -5.70 -12.90
N GLN A 95 7.90 -6.50 -11.89
CA GLN A 95 7.02 -7.54 -11.37
C GLN A 95 6.84 -7.38 -9.87
N VAL A 96 5.59 -7.39 -9.40
CA VAL A 96 5.29 -7.59 -7.98
C VAL A 96 5.29 -9.09 -7.74
N ALA A 97 6.39 -9.61 -7.19
CA ALA A 97 6.59 -11.04 -6.98
C ALA A 97 5.71 -11.58 -5.85
N HIS A 98 5.49 -10.78 -4.80
CA HIS A 98 4.63 -11.10 -3.67
C HIS A 98 3.98 -9.83 -3.08
N GLY A 99 2.86 -10.00 -2.37
CA GLY A 99 2.16 -8.93 -1.66
C GLY A 99 1.07 -8.23 -2.48
N PRO A 100 0.33 -7.32 -1.85
CA PRO A 100 -0.81 -6.64 -2.46
C PRO A 100 -0.37 -5.57 -3.45
N THR A 101 -1.27 -5.25 -4.37
CA THR A 101 -1.15 -4.09 -5.26
C THR A 101 -2.41 -3.25 -5.15
N VAL A 102 -2.25 -1.95 -5.36
CA VAL A 102 -3.37 -1.00 -5.36
C VAL A 102 -3.37 -0.31 -6.70
N ARG A 103 -4.54 -0.18 -7.33
CA ARG A 103 -4.69 0.50 -8.62
C ARG A 103 -5.71 1.61 -8.52
N LEU A 104 -5.29 2.84 -8.82
CA LEU A 104 -6.16 4.01 -8.75
C LEU A 104 -7.29 3.97 -9.78
N ASP A 105 -7.08 3.34 -10.95
CA ASP A 105 -8.08 3.26 -12.01
C ASP A 105 -9.29 2.37 -11.61
N GLU A 106 -9.07 1.35 -10.77
CA GLU A 106 -10.15 0.52 -10.23
C GLU A 106 -11.07 1.28 -9.28
N ILE A 107 -10.53 2.29 -8.58
CA ILE A 107 -11.29 3.18 -7.71
C ILE A 107 -12.16 4.12 -8.56
N ALA A 108 -11.60 4.67 -9.65
CA ALA A 108 -12.28 5.61 -10.53
C ALA A 108 -13.43 4.97 -11.33
N LYS A 109 -13.28 3.70 -11.74
CA LYS A 109 -14.31 2.96 -12.51
C LYS A 109 -15.57 2.67 -11.69
N LYS A 110 -15.48 2.61 -10.36
CA LYS A 110 -16.63 2.45 -9.49
C LYS A 110 -17.32 3.80 -9.25
N ARG A 111 -18.15 4.24 -10.21
CA ARG A 111 -19.25 5.18 -9.90
C ARG A 111 -20.21 4.49 -8.94
N VAL A 112 -20.02 4.70 -7.64
CA VAL A 112 -20.97 4.29 -6.61
C VAL A 112 -22.27 5.06 -6.91
N LYS A 113 -23.37 4.36 -7.24
CA LYS A 113 -24.70 4.95 -7.08
C LYS A 113 -24.77 5.45 -5.64
N ARG A 114 -24.75 6.77 -5.41
CA ARG A 114 -24.90 7.37 -4.07
C ARG A 114 -26.18 6.78 -3.46
N ARG A 115 -26.05 5.81 -2.55
CA ARG A 115 -27.17 5.42 -1.69
C ARG A 115 -27.27 6.51 -0.64
N THR A 116 -28.29 7.35 -0.75
CA THR A 116 -28.65 8.30 0.29
C THR A 116 -28.94 7.51 1.56
N ILE A 117 -28.05 7.59 2.54
CA ILE A 117 -28.27 6.96 3.84
C ILE A 117 -29.24 7.89 4.58
N GLN A 118 -30.52 7.52 4.64
CA GLN A 118 -31.45 8.23 5.52
C GLN A 118 -31.16 7.82 6.96
N LEU A 119 -30.87 8.80 7.81
CA LEU A 119 -30.68 8.61 9.24
C LEU A 119 -32.05 8.35 9.86
N MET A 120 -32.43 7.09 10.06
CA MET A 120 -33.63 6.73 10.80
C MET A 120 -33.36 6.84 12.29
N ARG A 121 -34.06 7.76 12.96
CA ARG A 121 -34.05 7.85 14.43
C ARG A 121 -34.97 6.78 15.00
N LYS A 122 -34.54 6.12 16.09
CA LYS A 122 -35.41 5.21 16.84
C LYS A 122 -36.63 6.00 17.35
N PRO A 123 -37.87 5.50 17.17
CA PRO A 123 -39.01 6.12 17.82
C PRO A 123 -38.86 5.98 19.34
N SER A 124 -39.10 7.10 20.04
CA SER A 124 -39.21 7.15 21.50
C SER A 124 -40.46 6.45 22.00
#